data_AF-A0A9E2J343-F1
#
_entry.id   AF-A0A9E2J343-F1
#
_cell.length_a   1.000
_cell.length_b   1.000
_cell.length_c   1.000
_cell.angle_alpha   90.00
_cell.angle_beta   90.00
_cell.angle_gamma   90.00
#
_symmetry.space_group_name_H-M   'P 1'
#
loop_
_entity.id
_entity.type
_entity.pdbx_description
1 polymer ?
#
loop_
_entity_poly.entity_id
_entity_poly.type
_entity_poly.pdbx_seq_one_letter_code
_entity_poly.pdbx_strand_id
1 'polypeptide(L)'
;MDYRRKKQLIIVSILALVLVLLLTGAYFKWFYQGATCFDNKQNQKEEGVDCGGPCEMSCEFLTVKKLETQWVKAILLKDGFYDLAAKVENLNPNFGLAQFRYAFELFDAADQLIVRKEGDSFILPNQSKYIIEAN
;
A
#
# COMPACT_ATOMS: atom_id res chain seq x y z
N MET A 1 -46.08 -42.97 -26.68
CA MET A 1 -44.84 -42.41 -27.29
C MET A 1 -44.24 -43.44 -28.22
N ASP A 2 -44.28 -43.20 -29.53
CA ASP A 2 -43.73 -44.11 -30.53
C ASP A 2 -42.23 -44.35 -30.34
N TYR A 3 -41.80 -45.59 -30.60
CA TYR A 3 -40.39 -46.02 -30.53
C TYR A 3 -39.45 -45.10 -31.34
N ARG A 4 -39.90 -44.61 -32.50
CA ARG A 4 -39.16 -43.65 -33.35
C ARG A 4 -38.97 -42.30 -32.65
N ARG A 5 -40.00 -41.77 -31.97
CA ARG A 5 -39.90 -40.52 -31.19
C ARG A 5 -39.01 -40.67 -29.96
N LYS A 6 -39.05 -41.81 -29.26
CA LYS A 6 -38.11 -42.10 -28.16
C LYS A 6 -36.65 -42.08 -28.63
N LYS A 7 -36.37 -42.74 -29.76
CA LYS A 7 -35.02 -42.82 -30.34
C LYS A 7 -34.52 -41.46 -30.83
N GLN A 8 -35.37 -40.66 -31.47
CA GLN A 8 -35.06 -39.28 -31.86
C GLN A 8 -34.77 -38.37 -30.67
N LEU A 9 -35.58 -38.45 -29.60
CA LEU A 9 -35.36 -37.66 -28.39
C LEU A 9 -34.01 -38.00 -27.72
N ILE A 10 -33.64 -39.28 -27.64
CA ILE A 10 -32.36 -39.71 -27.08
C ILE A 10 -31.19 -39.13 -27.89
N ILE A 11 -31.22 -39.28 -29.23
CA ILE A 11 -30.15 -38.78 -30.11
C ILE A 11 -30.02 -37.25 -29.99
N VAL A 12 -31.14 -36.51 -30.01
CA VAL A 12 -31.14 -35.05 -29.86
C VAL A 12 -30.62 -34.64 -28.49
N SER A 13 -30.98 -35.34 -27.40
CA SER A 13 -30.48 -35.02 -26.06
C SER A 13 -28.97 -35.21 -25.93
N ILE A 14 -28.41 -36.25 -26.55
CA ILE A 14 -26.96 -36.50 -26.53
C ILE A 14 -26.24 -35.41 -27.32
N LEU A 15 -26.72 -35.08 -28.52
CA LEU A 15 -26.16 -33.99 -29.33
C LEU A 15 -26.24 -32.64 -28.62
N ALA A 16 -27.38 -32.33 -27.99
CA ALA A 16 -27.55 -31.10 -27.22
C ALA A 16 -26.58 -31.05 -26.03
N LEU A 17 -26.39 -32.15 -25.31
CA LEU A 17 -25.46 -32.21 -24.18
C LEU A 17 -24.00 -32.02 -24.62
N VAL A 18 -23.60 -32.64 -25.72
CA VAL A 18 -22.26 -32.43 -26.32
C VAL A 18 -22.08 -30.97 -26.73
N LEU A 19 -23.09 -30.37 -27.36
CA LEU A 19 -23.05 -28.99 -27.82
C LEU A 19 -22.97 -28.02 -26.63
N VAL A 20 -23.74 -28.26 -25.56
CA VAL A 20 -23.64 -27.49 -24.31
C VAL A 20 -22.24 -27.58 -23.75
N LEU A 21 -21.66 -28.78 -23.59
CA LEU A 21 -20.29 -28.95 -23.07
C LEU A 21 -19.23 -28.21 -23.89
N LEU A 22 -19.35 -28.24 -25.23
CA LEU A 22 -18.44 -27.49 -26.11
C LEU A 22 -18.59 -25.98 -25.93
N LEU A 23 -19.82 -25.48 -25.80
CA LEU A 23 -20.09 -24.06 -25.55
C LEU A 23 -19.58 -23.61 -24.18
N THR A 24 -19.81 -24.40 -23.12
CA THR A 24 -19.25 -24.07 -21.79
C THR A 24 -17.73 -24.08 -21.82
N GLY A 25 -17.10 -25.09 -22.43
CA GLY A 25 -15.65 -25.14 -22.56
C GLY A 25 -15.07 -23.95 -23.33
N ALA A 26 -15.71 -23.55 -24.45
CA ALA A 26 -15.32 -22.37 -25.21
C ALA A 26 -15.51 -21.08 -24.41
N TYR A 27 -16.62 -20.97 -23.67
CA TYR A 27 -16.89 -19.82 -22.79
C TYR A 27 -15.81 -19.67 -21.72
N PHE A 28 -15.49 -20.74 -20.99
CA PHE A 28 -14.43 -20.71 -19.99
C PHE A 28 -13.06 -20.40 -20.60
N LYS A 29 -12.76 -20.91 -21.80
CA LYS A 29 -11.47 -20.61 -22.45
C LYS A 29 -11.32 -19.15 -22.90
N TRP A 30 -12.41 -18.52 -23.38
CA TRP A 30 -12.33 -17.19 -23.99
C TRP A 30 -12.68 -16.04 -23.06
N PHE A 31 -13.61 -16.26 -22.12
CA PHE A 31 -14.17 -15.21 -21.28
C PHE A 31 -13.75 -15.31 -19.81
N TYR A 32 -13.23 -16.46 -19.37
CA TYR A 32 -12.70 -16.58 -18.00
C TYR A 32 -11.28 -16.02 -17.97
N GLN A 33 -11.11 -14.84 -17.37
CA GLN A 33 -9.81 -14.35 -16.96
C GLN A 33 -9.75 -14.46 -15.44
N GLY A 34 -8.88 -15.33 -14.94
CA GLY A 34 -8.61 -15.41 -13.50
C GLY A 34 -7.87 -14.17 -13.01
N ALA A 35 -8.03 -13.86 -11.73
CA ALA A 35 -7.35 -12.77 -11.02
C ALA A 35 -5.86 -12.68 -11.41
N THR A 36 -5.48 -11.61 -12.10
CA THR A 36 -4.08 -11.30 -12.42
C THR A 36 -3.57 -10.26 -11.45
N CYS A 37 -2.80 -10.67 -10.44
CA CYS A 37 -2.33 -9.80 -9.37
C CYS A 37 -0.87 -9.34 -9.51
N PHE A 38 -0.26 -9.52 -10.69
CA PHE A 38 1.15 -9.20 -10.95
C PHE A 38 1.39 -8.78 -12.41
N ASP A 39 0.36 -8.25 -13.08
CA ASP A 39 0.41 -7.89 -14.50
C ASP A 39 0.55 -6.37 -14.75
N ASN A 40 0.79 -5.60 -13.68
CA ASN A 40 0.89 -4.15 -13.64
C ASN A 40 -0.35 -3.44 -14.22
N LYS A 41 -1.54 -4.04 -14.12
CA LYS A 41 -2.78 -3.40 -14.56
C LYS A 41 -3.85 -3.52 -13.50
N GLN A 42 -4.47 -2.39 -13.16
CA GLN A 42 -5.66 -2.40 -12.32
C GLN A 42 -6.85 -3.00 -13.10
N ASN A 43 -7.17 -4.25 -12.83
CA ASN A 43 -8.26 -4.95 -13.50
C ASN A 43 -9.09 -5.78 -12.50
N GLN A 44 -10.13 -6.47 -12.97
CA GLN A 44 -10.79 -7.55 -12.22
C GLN A 44 -11.25 -7.20 -10.79
N LYS A 45 -11.56 -5.92 -10.55
CA LYS A 45 -11.99 -5.31 -9.27
C LYS A 45 -10.89 -5.18 -8.21
N GLU A 46 -9.64 -5.06 -8.61
CA GLU A 46 -8.55 -4.60 -7.76
C GLU A 46 -8.77 -3.16 -7.26
N GLU A 47 -8.28 -2.87 -6.05
CA GLU A 47 -8.36 -1.53 -5.44
C GLU A 47 -7.24 -0.61 -5.96
N GLY A 48 -6.11 -1.19 -6.34
CA GLY A 48 -4.96 -0.52 -6.96
C GLY A 48 -4.31 -1.45 -7.97
N VAL A 49 -3.21 -1.01 -8.59
CA VAL A 49 -2.48 -1.87 -9.54
C VAL A 49 -1.89 -3.06 -8.79
N ASP A 50 -2.28 -4.28 -9.16
CA ASP A 50 -1.77 -5.53 -8.58
C ASP A 50 -2.04 -5.68 -7.06
N CYS A 51 -3.07 -5.01 -6.52
CA CYS A 51 -3.39 -5.09 -5.09
C CYS A 51 -4.89 -4.88 -4.78
N GLY A 52 -5.32 -5.40 -3.64
CA GLY A 52 -6.69 -5.30 -3.13
C GLY A 52 -7.72 -6.11 -3.93
N GLY A 53 -8.96 -6.10 -3.48
CA GLY A 53 -10.04 -6.86 -4.12
C GLY A 53 -9.75 -8.38 -4.17
N PRO A 54 -9.60 -9.00 -5.35
CA PRO A 54 -9.32 -10.43 -5.48
C PRO A 54 -7.86 -10.82 -5.16
N CYS A 55 -6.97 -9.84 -4.96
CA CYS A 55 -5.54 -10.07 -4.72
C CYS A 55 -5.21 -10.14 -3.22
N GLU A 56 -4.30 -11.05 -2.84
CA GLU A 56 -3.88 -11.21 -1.43
C GLU A 56 -3.10 -10.00 -0.90
N MET A 57 -2.41 -9.27 -1.78
CA MET A 57 -1.63 -8.09 -1.41
C MET A 57 -2.56 -6.90 -1.12
N SER A 58 -2.40 -6.26 0.04
CA SER A 58 -3.16 -5.06 0.38
C SER A 58 -2.61 -3.83 -0.34
N CYS A 59 -3.49 -2.88 -0.67
CA CYS A 59 -3.10 -1.60 -1.27
C CYS A 59 -2.68 -0.53 -0.24
N GLU A 60 -2.48 -0.89 1.02
CA GLU A 60 -2.24 0.10 2.09
C GLU A 60 -0.99 0.96 1.83
N PHE A 61 0.00 0.41 1.12
CA PHE A 61 1.23 1.12 0.74
C PHE A 61 0.97 2.37 -0.12
N LEU A 62 -0.14 2.43 -0.86
CA LEU A 62 -0.55 3.60 -1.65
C LEU A 62 -1.04 4.76 -0.76
N THR A 63 -1.41 4.47 0.49
CA THR A 63 -2.01 5.43 1.44
C THR A 63 -1.07 5.85 2.56
N VAL A 64 0.21 5.50 2.46
CA VAL A 64 1.22 5.83 3.48
C VAL A 64 1.37 7.35 3.61
N LYS A 65 1.14 7.85 4.82
CA LYS A 65 1.27 9.26 5.20
C LYS A 65 2.73 9.61 5.49
N LYS A 66 3.09 10.88 5.28
CA LYS A 66 4.38 11.43 5.71
C LYS A 66 4.46 11.48 7.25
N LEU A 67 5.67 11.53 7.79
CA LEU A 67 5.89 11.74 9.22
C LEU A 67 5.39 13.12 9.64
N GLU A 68 4.74 13.20 10.79
CA GLU A 68 4.27 14.45 11.38
C GLU A 68 5.24 14.93 12.46
N THR A 69 5.59 16.22 12.42
CA THR A 69 6.39 16.84 13.48
C THR A 69 5.46 17.47 14.50
N GLN A 70 5.40 16.92 15.71
CA GLN A 70 4.51 17.42 16.76
C GLN A 70 5.03 18.73 17.36
N TRP A 71 6.33 18.80 17.63
CA TRP A 71 6.98 20.03 18.09
C TRP A 71 8.48 19.97 17.83
N VAL A 72 9.07 21.16 17.75
CA VAL A 72 10.52 21.39 17.69
C VAL A 72 10.84 22.45 18.72
N LYS A 73 11.88 22.23 19.53
CA LYS A 73 12.30 23.14 20.59
C LYS A 73 13.82 23.22 20.64
N ALA A 74 14.32 24.44 20.75
CA ALA A 74 15.68 24.72 21.19
C ALA A 74 15.65 24.93 22.71
N ILE A 75 16.36 24.10 23.45
CA ILE A 75 16.45 24.14 24.92
C ILE A 75 17.76 24.84 25.27
N LEU A 76 17.67 25.98 25.95
CA LEU A 76 18.83 26.73 26.41
C LEU A 76 19.52 26.00 27.59
N LEU A 77 20.82 25.76 27.45
CA LEU A 77 21.72 25.28 28.50
C LEU A 77 22.50 26.47 29.11
N LYS A 78 23.42 26.17 30.03
CA LYS A 78 24.36 27.17 30.54
C LYS A 78 25.34 27.59 29.44
N ASP A 79 25.87 28.80 29.57
CA ASP A 79 26.91 29.36 28.68
C ASP A 79 26.49 29.57 27.21
N GLY A 80 25.19 29.70 26.93
CA GLY A 80 24.68 30.02 25.59
C GLY A 80 24.62 28.83 24.63
N PHE A 81 24.84 27.61 25.13
CA PHE A 81 24.63 26.38 24.37
C PHE A 81 23.14 26.05 24.29
N TYR A 82 22.73 25.44 23.17
CA TYR A 82 21.36 24.98 22.96
C TYR A 82 21.37 23.51 22.54
N ASP A 83 20.50 22.73 23.16
CA ASP A 83 20.14 21.39 22.69
C ASP A 83 18.89 21.48 21.82
N LEU A 84 18.87 20.73 20.73
CA LEU A 84 17.75 20.71 19.79
C LEU A 84 16.95 19.44 20.02
N ALA A 85 15.67 19.59 20.29
CA ALA A 85 14.76 18.47 20.50
C ALA A 85 13.55 18.58 19.57
N ALA A 86 13.13 17.47 19.01
CA ALA A 86 11.88 17.35 18.28
C ALA A 86 11.15 16.08 18.67
N LYS A 87 9.81 16.12 18.61
CA LYS A 87 8.99 14.92 18.64
C LYS A 87 8.36 14.71 17.28
N VAL A 88 8.62 13.54 16.71
CA VAL A 88 8.13 13.11 15.40
C VAL A 88 7.20 11.93 15.61
N GLU A 89 6.12 11.87 14.85
CA GLU A 89 5.09 10.86 14.95
C GLU A 89 4.85 10.18 13.59
N ASN A 90 4.77 8.86 13.62
CA ASN A 90 4.38 8.05 12.48
C ASN A 90 2.94 7.58 12.66
N LEU A 91 1.99 8.20 11.94
CA LEU A 91 0.57 7.84 11.99
C LEU A 91 0.21 6.62 11.13
N ASN A 92 1.18 5.98 10.49
CA ASN A 92 0.92 4.80 9.67
C ASN A 92 0.87 3.55 10.57
N PRO A 93 -0.24 2.79 10.56
CA PRO A 93 -0.44 1.67 11.48
C PRO A 93 0.47 0.47 11.16
N ASN A 94 0.75 0.23 9.87
CA ASN A 94 1.47 -0.95 9.39
C ASN A 94 2.81 -0.63 8.70
N PHE A 95 3.12 0.66 8.49
CA PHE A 95 4.32 1.08 7.77
C PHE A 95 5.22 1.92 8.67
N GLY A 96 6.48 1.49 8.79
CA GLY A 96 7.54 2.21 9.48
C GLY A 96 8.65 2.58 8.51
N LEU A 97 9.56 3.45 8.95
CA LEU A 97 10.77 3.78 8.22
C LEU A 97 11.97 3.20 8.97
N ALA A 98 12.61 2.20 8.36
CA ALA A 98 13.85 1.63 8.87
C ALA A 98 14.98 2.68 8.91
N GLN A 99 14.92 3.67 8.03
CA GLN A 99 15.78 4.85 8.03
C GLN A 99 15.02 6.04 7.47
N PHE A 100 15.12 7.19 8.15
CA PHE A 100 14.70 8.49 7.67
C PHE A 100 15.76 9.54 8.06
N ARG A 101 15.96 10.52 7.18
CA ARG A 101 16.87 11.65 7.40
C ARG A 101 16.11 12.81 8.01
N TYR A 102 16.74 13.51 8.93
CA TYR A 102 16.24 14.77 9.49
C TYR A 102 17.33 15.83 9.45
N ALA A 103 16.90 17.10 9.45
CA ALA A 103 17.76 18.25 9.59
C ALA A 103 17.12 19.21 10.59
N PHE A 104 17.88 19.60 11.62
CA PHE A 104 17.55 20.75 12.45
C PHE A 104 18.21 21.99 11.87
N GLU A 105 17.42 23.05 11.71
CA GLU A 105 17.87 24.35 11.24
C GLU A 105 17.53 25.39 12.31
N LEU A 106 18.58 26.03 12.84
CA LEU A 106 18.46 27.07 13.86
C LEU A 106 18.63 28.42 13.18
N PHE A 107 17.65 29.30 13.34
CA PHE A 107 17.63 30.64 12.77
C PHE A 107 17.79 31.71 13.87
N ASP A 108 18.38 32.83 13.51
CA ASP A 108 18.45 34.02 14.36
C ASP A 108 17.16 34.86 14.27
N ALA A 109 17.11 35.97 15.01
CA ALA A 109 15.97 36.88 14.99
C ALA A 109 15.78 37.65 13.67
N ALA A 110 16.75 37.58 12.76
CA ALA A 110 16.72 38.16 11.42
C ALA A 110 16.48 37.09 10.33
N ASP A 111 16.00 35.89 10.71
CA ASP A 111 15.78 34.73 9.85
C ASP A 111 17.05 34.23 9.12
N GLN A 112 18.24 34.53 9.65
CA GLN A 112 19.49 33.98 9.14
C GLN A 112 19.79 32.63 9.79
N LEU A 113 20.17 31.65 8.97
CA LEU A 113 20.55 30.33 9.44
C LEU A 113 21.86 30.41 10.24
N ILE A 114 21.78 30.09 11.54
CA ILE A 114 22.94 29.99 12.44
C ILE A 114 23.60 28.62 12.29
N VAL A 115 22.81 27.55 12.34
CA VAL A 115 23.32 26.17 12.38
C VAL A 115 22.38 25.22 11.67
N ARG A 116 22.96 24.22 11.00
CA ARG A 116 22.25 23.09 10.40
C ARG A 116 22.88 21.79 10.87
N LYS A 117 22.10 20.92 11.50
CA LYS A 117 22.53 19.61 12.00
C LYS A 117 21.69 18.53 11.33
N GLU A 118 22.33 17.65 10.60
CA GLU A 118 21.67 16.53 9.91
C GLU A 118 21.94 15.23 10.64
N GLY A 119 20.97 14.31 10.59
CA GLY A 119 21.09 13.00 11.18
C GLY A 119 20.15 11.99 10.54
N ASP A 120 20.36 10.73 10.91
CA ASP A 120 19.55 9.60 10.50
C ASP A 120 18.86 8.98 11.73
N SER A 121 17.62 8.56 11.57
CA SER A 121 16.93 7.77 12.58
C SER A 121 15.98 6.77 11.94
N PHE A 122 15.29 5.99 12.77
CA PHE A 122 14.26 5.04 12.35
C PHE A 122 12.97 5.31 13.13
N ILE A 123 11.82 4.93 12.60
CA ILE A 123 10.54 5.03 13.31
C ILE A 123 9.64 3.86 12.94
N LEU A 124 9.10 3.21 13.96
CA LEU A 124 8.21 2.05 13.82
C LEU A 124 6.79 2.50 13.43
N PRO A 125 5.95 1.58 12.94
CA PRO A 125 4.53 1.87 12.73
C PRO A 125 3.85 2.35 14.02
N ASN A 126 2.96 3.34 13.89
CA ASN A 126 2.21 3.96 14.97
C ASN A 126 3.07 4.45 16.17
N GLN A 127 4.33 4.83 15.92
CA GLN A 127 5.27 5.24 16.94
C GLN A 127 5.41 6.77 17.01
N SER A 128 5.46 7.29 18.24
CA SER A 128 6.02 8.61 18.55
C SER A 128 7.49 8.48 18.95
N LYS A 129 8.38 9.24 18.34
CA LYS A 129 9.83 9.23 18.61
C LYS A 129 10.35 10.62 18.95
N TYR A 130 11.24 10.68 19.93
CA TYR A 130 12.00 11.89 20.26
C TYR A 130 13.35 11.86 19.55
N ILE A 131 13.71 12.97 18.92
CA ILE A 131 15.01 13.21 18.31
C ILE A 131 15.67 14.32 19.10
N ILE A 132 16.88 14.09 19.58
CA ILE A 132 17.65 15.06 20.36
C ILE A 132 19.04 15.14 19.74
N GLU A 133 19.42 16.34 19.32
CA GLU A 133 20.77 16.69 18.92
C GLU A 133 21.36 17.56 20.02
N ALA A 134 22.30 16.97 20.77
CA ALA A 134 23.09 17.70 21.76
C ALA A 134 24.17 18.52 21.04
N ASN A 135 24.47 19.68 21.61
CA ASN A 135 25.55 20.55 21.12
C ASN A 135 26.93 19.92 21.30
#